data_AF-A0A6B3FH78-F1
#
_entry.id   AF-A0A6B3FH78-F1
#
_cell.length_a   1.000
_cell.length_b   1.000
_cell.length_c   1.000
_cell.angle_alpha   90.00
_cell.angle_beta   90.00
_cell.angle_gamma   90.00
#
_symmetry.space_group_name_H-M   'P 1'
#
loop_
_entity.id
_entity.type
_entity.pdbx_description
1 polymer ?
#
loop_
_entity_poly.entity_id
_entity_poly.type
_entity_poly.pdbx_seq_one_letter_code
_entity_poly.pdbx_strand_id
1 'polypeptide(L)' 'EDVLSRASEYGLVVIASPNKTHVPLARAALEAGLPVVVDKPVAGTAAEARELAALAERRELLLSVFQNRRWDN' A
#
# COMPACT_ATOMS: atom_id res chain seq x y z
N GLU A 1 -4.64 -18.63 -8.81
CA GLU A 1 -5.05 -18.48 -7.40
C GLU A 1 -4.75 -17.04 -7.01
N ASP A 2 -5.71 -16.34 -6.42
CA ASP A 2 -5.56 -14.92 -6.06
C ASP A 2 -4.68 -14.81 -4.80
N VAL A 3 -3.58 -14.06 -4.86
CA VAL A 3 -2.65 -13.94 -3.73
C VAL A 3 -3.34 -13.37 -2.49
N LEU A 4 -4.34 -12.49 -2.67
CA LEU A 4 -5.05 -11.86 -1.56
C LEU A 4 -6.04 -12.79 -0.87
N SER A 5 -6.46 -13.89 -1.50
CA SER A 5 -7.34 -14.88 -0.85
C SER A 5 -6.66 -15.62 0.30
N ARG A 6 -5.33 -15.57 0.35
CA ARG A 6 -4.47 -16.15 1.39
C ARG A 6 -3.85 -15.07 2.27
N ALA A 7 -4.49 -13.90 2.37
CA ALA A 7 -3.95 -12.75 3.10
C ALA A 7 -3.56 -13.09 4.55
N SER A 8 -4.31 -13.94 5.23
CA SER A 8 -4.00 -14.36 6.61
C SER A 8 -2.69 -15.16 6.75
N GLU A 9 -2.09 -15.61 5.66
CA GLU A 9 -0.80 -16.30 5.64
C GLU A 9 0.39 -15.35 5.49
N TYR A 10 0.15 -14.06 5.22
CA TYR A 10 1.20 -13.06 5.00
C TYR A 10 1.21 -11.98 6.09
N GLY A 11 2.39 -11.41 6.35
CA GLY A 11 2.54 -10.31 7.30
C GLY A 11 2.45 -8.91 6.68
N LEU A 12 2.75 -8.77 5.38
CA LEU A 12 2.68 -7.51 4.63
C LEU A 12 2.73 -7.75 3.11
N VAL A 13 2.41 -6.73 2.33
CA VAL A 13 2.61 -6.70 0.86
C VAL A 13 3.47 -5.51 0.44
N VAL A 14 4.42 -5.77 -0.46
CA VAL A 14 5.19 -4.73 -1.15
C VAL A 14 4.69 -4.58 -2.58
N ILE A 15 4.32 -3.36 -2.96
CA ILE A 15 3.79 -3.04 -4.29
C ILE A 15 4.87 -2.27 -5.07
N ALA A 16 5.58 -2.98 -5.94
CA ALA A 16 6.59 -2.44 -6.87
C ALA A 16 6.11 -2.55 -8.33
N SER A 17 4.83 -2.28 -8.55
CA SER A 17 4.16 -2.39 -9.86
C SER A 17 4.17 -1.03 -10.60
N PRO A 18 3.73 -0.93 -11.88
CA PRO A 18 3.64 0.37 -12.54
C PRO A 18 2.74 1.36 -11.79
N ASN A 19 3.07 2.66 -11.81
CA ASN A 19 2.41 3.69 -10.99
C ASN A 19 0.86 3.64 -10.97
N LYS A 20 0.25 3.36 -12.14
CA LYS A 20 -1.23 3.30 -12.28
C LYS A 20 -1.89 2.21 -11.45
N THR A 21 -1.14 1.19 -11.03
CA THR A 21 -1.65 0.07 -10.24
C THR A 21 -1.42 0.24 -8.74
N HIS A 22 -0.67 1.25 -8.30
CA HIS A 22 -0.38 1.47 -6.88
C HIS A 22 -1.65 1.62 -6.03
N VAL A 23 -2.53 2.57 -6.39
CA VAL A 23 -3.75 2.83 -5.62
C VAL A 23 -4.70 1.63 -5.58
N PRO A 24 -5.09 1.00 -6.71
CA PRO A 24 -6.02 -0.13 -6.67
C PRO A 24 -5.42 -1.34 -5.92
N LEU A 25 -4.12 -1.63 -6.08
CA LEU A 25 -3.49 -2.76 -5.38
C LEU A 25 -3.32 -2.48 -3.88
N ALA A 26 -2.92 -1.26 -3.50
CA ALA A 26 -2.78 -0.88 -2.09
C ALA A 26 -4.13 -0.92 -1.38
N ARG A 27 -5.18 -0.41 -2.04
CA ARG A 27 -6.55 -0.50 -1.54
C ARG A 27 -6.98 -1.95 -1.33
N ALA A 28 -6.79 -2.82 -2.33
CA ALA A 28 -7.16 -4.22 -2.23
C ALA A 28 -6.41 -4.95 -1.11
N ALA A 29 -5.10 -4.70 -0.95
CA ALA A 29 -4.31 -5.30 0.13
C ALA A 29 -4.74 -4.81 1.53
N LEU A 30 -4.98 -3.51 1.71
CA LEU A 30 -5.53 -2.96 2.96
C LEU A 30 -6.93 -3.51 3.24
N GLU A 31 -7.76 -3.65 2.21
CA GLU A 31 -9.10 -4.22 2.32
C GLU A 31 -9.07 -5.70 2.74
N ALA A 32 -8.03 -6.43 2.31
CA ALA A 32 -7.74 -7.81 2.69
C ALA A 32 -7.06 -7.96 4.07
N GLY A 33 -6.79 -6.88 4.79
CA GLY A 33 -6.21 -6.93 6.14
C GLY A 33 -4.69 -6.92 6.19
N LEU A 34 -4.00 -6.59 5.10
CA LEU A 34 -2.53 -6.59 5.03
C LEU A 34 -1.93 -5.20 5.17
N PRO A 35 -0.89 -5.02 5.99
CA PRO A 35 -0.01 -3.86 5.92
C PRO A 35 0.64 -3.74 4.54
N VAL A 36 0.84 -2.50 4.06
CA VAL A 36 1.30 -2.23 2.69
C VAL A 36 2.50 -1.30 2.66
N VAL A 37 3.51 -1.67 1.86
CA VAL A 37 4.56 -0.77 1.39
C VAL A 37 4.38 -0.55 -0.11
N VAL A 38 4.27 0.70 -0.54
CA VAL A 38 4.09 1.06 -1.96
C VAL A 38 5.34 1.77 -2.47
N ASP A 39 5.83 1.42 -3.66
CA ASP A 39 6.90 2.17 -4.30
C ASP A 39 6.44 3.60 -4.66
N LYS A 40 7.40 4.49 -4.91
CA LYS A 40 7.11 5.87 -5.33
C LYS A 40 6.81 5.95 -6.83
N PRO A 41 5.92 6.86 -7.26
CA PRO A 41 5.01 7.67 -6.43
C PRO A 41 3.85 6.83 -5.88
N VAL A 42 3.43 7.05 -4.63
CA VAL A 42 2.36 6.26 -3.97
C VAL A 42 1.00 6.34 -4.69
N ALA A 43 0.71 7.47 -5.32
CA ALA A 43 -0.53 7.72 -6.06
C ALA A 43 -0.31 8.77 -7.16
N GLY A 44 -1.26 8.89 -8.09
CA GLY A 44 -1.23 9.90 -9.15
C GLY A 44 -1.58 11.30 -8.64
N THR A 45 -2.33 11.39 -7.55
CA THR A 45 -2.75 12.65 -6.93
C THR A 45 -2.60 12.62 -5.41
N ALA A 46 -2.52 13.81 -4.80
CA ALA A 46 -2.51 13.95 -3.35
C ALA A 46 -3.86 13.55 -2.71
N ALA A 47 -4.98 13.66 -3.43
CA ALA A 47 -6.28 13.23 -2.94
C ALA A 47 -6.31 11.71 -2.77
N GLU A 48 -5.92 10.95 -3.80
CA GLU A 48 -5.82 9.49 -3.74
C GLU A 48 -4.87 9.01 -2.64
N ALA A 49 -3.72 9.68 -2.46
CA ALA A 49 -2.79 9.32 -1.39
C ALA A 49 -3.41 9.51 0.01
N ARG A 50 -4.18 10.58 0.23
CA ARG A 50 -4.89 10.82 1.50
C ARG A 50 -6.00 9.81 1.72
N GLU A 51 -6.71 9.40 0.68
CA GLU A 51 -7.73 8.36 0.78
C GLU A 51 -7.15 7.01 1.20
N LEU A 52 -5.98 6.62 0.66
CA LEU A 52 -5.29 5.41 1.07
C LEU A 52 -4.81 5.50 2.53
N ALA A 53 -4.25 6.63 2.94
CA ALA A 53 -3.83 6.84 4.33
C ALA A 53 -5.03 6.72 5.29
N ALA A 54 -6.14 7.39 4.98
CA ALA A 54 -7.36 7.31 5.78
C ALA A 54 -7.96 5.89 5.79
N LEU A 55 -7.84 5.13 4.70
CA LEU A 55 -8.24 3.72 4.69
C LEU A 55 -7.38 2.88 5.62
N ALA A 56 -6.06 3.03 5.56
CA ALA A 56 -5.12 2.31 6.42
C ALA A 56 -5.38 2.62 7.90
N GLU A 57 -5.61 3.88 8.26
CA GLU A 57 -6.00 4.31 9.61
C GLU A 57 -7.30 3.64 10.07
N ARG A 58 -8.36 3.67 9.25
CA ARG A 58 -9.65 3.02 9.58
C ARG A 58 -9.56 1.51 9.74
N ARG A 59 -8.59 0.87 9.10
CA ARG A 59 -8.34 -0.57 9.19
C ARG A 59 -7.32 -0.93 10.27
N GLU A 60 -6.74 0.05 10.94
CA GLU A 60 -5.65 -0.13 11.92
C GLU A 60 -4.43 -0.85 11.32
N LEU A 61 -4.13 -0.56 10.04
CA LEU A 61 -3.02 -1.15 9.28
C LEU A 61 -1.95 -0.11 8.96
N LEU A 62 -0.71 -0.56 8.85
CA LEU A 62 0.39 0.30 8.39
C LEU A 62 0.34 0.47 6.87
N LEU A 63 0.47 1.72 6.41
CA LEU A 63 0.76 2.08 5.03
C LEU A 63 2.04 2.90 5.00
N SER A 64 3.02 2.45 4.21
CA SER A 64 4.27 3.17 3.99
C SER A 64 4.57 3.35 2.52
N VAL A 65 5.27 4.43 2.20
CA VAL A 65 5.82 4.66 0.86
C VAL A 65 7.30 4.39 0.92
N PHE A 66 7.85 3.69 -0.08
CA PHE A 66 9.28 3.46 -0.24
C PHE A 66 10.00 4.75 -0.65
N GLN A 67 10.09 5.71 0.28
CA GLN A 67 10.80 6.99 0.16
C GLN A 67 12.20 6.88 0.77
N ASN A 68 12.96 5.89 0.31
CA ASN A 68 14.24 5.47 0.89
C ASN A 68 15.28 6.59 1.02
N ARG A 69 15.25 7.60 0.14
CA ARG A 69 16.19 8.73 0.17
C ARG A 69 16.05 9.64 1.38
N ARG A 70 14.95 9.53 2.15
CA ARG A 70 14.83 10.21 3.46
C ARG A 70 15.85 9.72 4.50
N TRP A 71 16.55 8.62 4.19
CA TRP A 71 17.56 7.99 5.04
C TRP A 71 18.94 7.93 4.37
N ASP A 72 19.19 8.74 3.34
CA ASP A 72 20.55 8.94 2.82
C ASP A 72 21.38 9.66 3.93
N ASN A 73 22.59 9.15 4.25
CA ASN A 73 23.50 9.74 5.26
C ASN A 73 24.40 10.84 4.68
#